data_AF-A0A7C7JUA2-F1
#
_entry.id   AF-A0A7C7JUA2-F1
#
_cell.length_a   1.000
_cell.length_b   1.000
_cell.length_c   1.000
_cell.angle_alpha   90.00
_cell.angle_beta   90.00
_cell.angle_gamma   90.00
#
_symmetry.space_group_name_H-M   'P 1'
#
loop_
_entity.id
_entity.type
_entity.pdbx_description
1 polymer ?
#
loop_
_entity_poly.entity_id
_entity_poly.type
_entity_poly.pdbx_seq_one_letter_code
_entity_poly.pdbx_strand_id
1 'polypeptide(L)'
;MRKINKLKILNDPIYGFITIPNSIIFDLIEHKYFQRLRRISQMGLSYLVYPGAHHTRFHHAIGCMHLMQKAVQVLRFKSVKISEEEENA
;
A
#
# COMPACT_ATOMS: atom_id res chain seq x y z
N MET A 1 14.37 9.62 -22.38
CA MET A 1 13.65 9.59 -21.09
C MET A 1 14.07 8.33 -20.34
N ARG A 2 14.56 8.45 -19.11
CA ARG A 2 15.01 7.29 -18.31
C ARG A 2 13.78 6.46 -17.94
N LYS A 3 13.68 5.20 -18.41
CA LYS A 3 12.64 4.27 -17.96
C LYS A 3 12.80 4.11 -16.45
N ILE A 4 11.93 4.77 -15.68
CA ILE A 4 11.91 4.63 -14.22
C ILE A 4 11.56 3.18 -13.94
N ASN A 5 12.37 2.50 -13.14
CA ASN A 5 12.02 1.17 -12.67
C ASN A 5 10.81 1.35 -11.72
N LYS A 6 9.61 1.03 -12.22
CA LYS A 6 8.34 1.21 -11.49
C LYS A 6 8.14 0.17 -10.38
N LEU A 7 9.04 -0.81 -10.26
CA LEU A 7 9.06 -1.77 -9.15
C LEU A 7 9.82 -1.16 -7.98
N LYS A 8 9.13 -0.30 -7.22
CA LYS A 8 9.68 0.32 -6.02
C LYS A 8 9.42 -0.56 -4.81
N ILE A 9 10.45 -0.71 -3.98
CA ILE A 9 10.35 -1.35 -2.68
C ILE A 9 10.25 -0.25 -1.62
N LEU A 10 9.29 -0.38 -0.71
CA LEU A 10 9.08 0.51 0.43
C LEU A 10 9.47 -0.22 1.70
N ASN A 11 10.22 0.45 2.58
CA ASN A 11 10.50 -0.07 3.92
C ASN A 11 9.37 0.37 4.86
N ASP A 12 8.60 -0.59 5.35
CA ASP A 12 7.48 -0.40 6.27
C ASP A 12 7.80 -1.01 7.64
N PRO A 13 7.56 -0.29 8.76
CA PRO A 13 7.93 -0.77 10.10
C PRO A 13 7.07 -1.94 10.60
N ILE A 14 5.91 -2.21 9.99
CA ILE A 14 5.00 -3.29 10.40
C ILE A 14 5.27 -4.54 9.55
N TYR A 15 5.41 -4.36 8.23
CA TYR A 15 5.49 -5.48 7.29
C TYR A 15 6.88 -5.70 6.67
N GLY A 16 7.87 -4.89 7.01
CA GLY A 16 9.19 -4.91 6.41
C GLY A 16 9.17 -4.35 4.99
N PHE A 17 9.83 -5.03 4.05
CA PHE A 17 9.84 -4.58 2.66
C PHE A 17 8.53 -4.91 1.94
N ILE A 18 7.86 -3.87 1.44
CA ILE A 18 6.65 -3.97 0.61
C ILE A 18 7.02 -3.67 -0.84
N THR A 19 6.69 -4.59 -1.75
CA THR A 19 6.90 -4.44 -3.20
C THR A 19 5.62 -3.91 -3.85
N ILE A 20 5.73 -2.86 -4.66
CA ILE A 20 4.59 -2.38 -5.44
C ILE A 20 4.30 -3.35 -6.61
N PRO A 21 3.06 -3.89 -6.73
CA PRO A 21 2.75 -5.00 -7.66
C PRO A 21 3.00 -4.69 -9.12
N ASN A 22 2.56 -3.52 -9.56
CA ASN A 22 2.46 -3.18 -10.97
C ASN A 22 2.55 -1.66 -11.17
N SER A 23 2.67 -1.26 -12.43
CA SER A 23 2.82 0.15 -12.80
C SER A 23 1.58 1.00 -12.52
N ILE A 24 0.38 0.41 -12.55
CA ILE A 24 -0.88 1.13 -12.31
C ILE A 24 -0.93 1.58 -10.85
N ILE A 25 -0.65 0.67 -9.91
CA ILE A 25 -0.59 0.98 -8.48
C ILE A 25 0.54 1.96 -8.17
N PHE A 26 1.69 1.83 -8.84
CA PHE A 26 2.77 2.80 -8.72
C PHE A 26 2.31 4.22 -9.12
N ASP A 27 1.69 4.37 -10.30
CA ASP A 27 1.21 5.65 -10.80
C ASP A 27 0.10 6.22 -9.89
N LEU A 28 -0.77 5.38 -9.34
CA LEU A 28 -1.78 5.78 -8.35
C LEU A 28 -1.14 6.30 -7.06
N ILE A 29 -0.11 5.62 -6.54
CA ILE A 29 0.60 6.05 -5.34
C ILE A 29 1.27 7.41 -5.56
N GLU A 30 1.89 7.62 -6.72
CA GLU A 30 2.52 8.91 -7.08
C GLU A 30 1.50 10.03 -7.30
N HIS A 31 0.24 9.70 -7.59
CA HIS A 31 -0.80 10.68 -7.85
C HIS A 31 -1.03 11.63 -6.66
N LYS A 32 -1.21 12.92 -6.95
CA LYS A 32 -1.36 13.99 -5.92
C LYS A 32 -2.46 13.70 -4.89
N TYR A 33 -3.55 13.06 -5.30
CA TYR A 33 -4.66 12.71 -4.40
C TYR A 33 -4.31 11.59 -3.43
N PHE A 34 -3.49 10.62 -3.85
CA PHE A 34 -2.97 9.60 -2.95
C PHE A 34 -1.86 10.16 -2.06
N GLN A 35 -0.95 10.98 -2.61
CA GLN A 35 0.09 11.66 -1.83
C GLN A 35 -0.47 12.58 -0.73
N ARG A 36 -1.69 13.14 -0.90
CA ARG A 36 -2.39 13.89 0.16
C ARG A 36 -2.53 13.09 1.44
N LEU A 37 -2.65 11.76 1.38
CA LEU A 37 -2.81 10.90 2.55
C LEU A 37 -1.62 10.97 3.52
N ARG A 38 -0.47 11.51 3.10
CA ARG A 38 0.68 11.77 3.97
C ARG A 38 0.42 12.87 5.01
N ARG A 39 -0.61 13.69 4.80
CA ARG A 39 -0.96 14.81 5.68
C ARG A 39 -2.25 14.56 6.48
N ILE A 40 -2.78 13.35 6.42
CA ILE A 40 -4.00 12.96 7.14
C ILE A 40 -3.61 11.91 8.17
N SER A 41 -3.75 12.24 9.45
CA SER A 41 -3.46 11.28 10.52
C SER A 41 -4.42 10.11 10.46
N GLN A 42 -3.93 8.91 10.80
CA GLN A 42 -4.79 7.73 10.87
C GLN A 42 -5.81 7.88 12.01
N MET A 43 -5.35 8.34 13.18
CA MET A 43 -6.13 8.35 14.43
C MET A 43 -6.56 9.76 14.88
N GLY A 44 -6.69 10.71 13.96
CA GLY A 44 -7.15 12.07 14.31
C GLY A 44 -6.19 12.76 15.28
N LEU A 45 -6.72 13.25 16.41
CA LEU A 45 -5.98 13.94 17.47
C LEU A 45 -5.38 12.99 18.52
N SER A 46 -5.46 11.67 18.32
CA SER A 46 -4.96 10.70 19.30
C SER A 46 -3.48 10.86 19.62
N TYR A 47 -2.69 11.48 18.73
CA TYR A 47 -1.28 11.80 18.99
C TYR A 47 -1.07 12.76 20.18
N LEU A 48 -2.10 13.51 20.59
CA LEU A 48 -2.06 14.37 21.78
C LEU A 48 -2.07 13.59 23.10
N VAL A 49 -2.58 12.35 23.07
CA VAL A 49 -2.61 11.43 24.22
C VAL A 49 -1.54 10.34 24.09
N TYR A 50 -1.36 9.83 22.87
CA TYR A 50 -0.43 8.76 22.54
C TYR A 50 0.64 9.31 21.56
N PRO A 51 1.80 9.78 22.05
CA PRO A 51 2.80 10.47 21.21
C PRO A 51 3.42 9.59 20.12
N GLY A 52 3.18 8.27 20.11
CA GLY A 52 3.55 7.40 18.99
C GLY A 52 2.55 7.38 17.82
N ALA A 53 1.34 7.91 18.00
CA ALA A 53 0.24 7.81 17.05
C ALA A 53 0.31 8.83 15.89
N HIS A 54 1.51 9.06 15.35
CA HIS A 54 1.75 10.00 14.24
C HIS A 54 1.60 9.38 12.84
N HIS A 55 1.33 8.09 12.77
CA HIS A 55 1.15 7.39 11.49
C HIS A 55 -0.02 7.99 10.69
N THR A 56 0.17 8.05 9.38
CA THR A 56 -0.73 8.71 8.44
C THR A 56 -1.52 7.68 7.64
N ARG A 57 -2.64 8.10 7.06
CA ARG A 57 -3.46 7.27 6.15
C ARG A 57 -2.66 6.71 4.97
N PHE A 58 -1.59 7.41 4.54
CA PHE A 58 -0.70 6.93 3.47
C PHE A 58 -0.06 5.57 3.79
N HIS A 59 0.63 5.44 4.93
CA HIS A 59 1.31 4.20 5.31
C HIS A 59 0.30 3.06 5.49
N HIS A 60 -0.83 3.37 6.12
CA HIS A 60 -1.92 2.41 6.29
C HIS A 60 -2.46 1.89 4.94
N ALA A 61 -2.71 2.76 3.97
CA ALA A 61 -3.20 2.37 2.65
C ALA A 61 -2.20 1.47 1.89
N ILE A 62 -0.90 1.76 1.99
CA ILE A 62 0.16 0.88 1.43
C ILE A 62 0.14 -0.49 2.12
N GLY A 63 -0.01 -0.52 3.44
CA GLY A 63 -0.15 -1.77 4.20
C GLY A 63 -1.38 -2.59 3.80
N CYS A 64 -2.53 -1.95 3.56
CA CYS A 64 -3.73 -2.62 3.07
C CYS A 64 -3.51 -3.26 1.69
N MET A 65 -2.86 -2.53 0.76
CA MET A 65 -2.50 -3.07 -0.55
C MET A 65 -1.62 -4.31 -0.43
N HIS A 66 -0.59 -4.26 0.43
CA HIS A 66 0.29 -5.41 0.69
C HIS A 66 -0.46 -6.62 1.24
N LEU A 67 -1.37 -6.41 2.19
CA LEU A 67 -2.18 -7.49 2.74
C LEU A 67 -3.13 -8.09 1.71
N MET A 68 -3.72 -7.27 0.84
CA MET A 68 -4.58 -7.75 -0.25
C MET A 68 -3.80 -8.66 -1.20
N GLN A 69 -2.59 -8.27 -1.59
CA GLN A 69 -1.72 -9.12 -2.42
C GLN A 69 -1.42 -10.46 -1.75
N LYS A 70 -1.10 -10.46 -0.45
CA LYS A 70 -0.88 -11.70 0.31
C LYS A 70 -2.13 -12.56 0.34
N ALA A 71 -3.31 -11.96 0.52
CA ALA A 71 -4.57 -12.68 0.53
C ALA A 71 -4.85 -13.35 -0.83
N VAL A 72 -4.68 -12.62 -1.93
CA VAL A 72 -4.83 -13.15 -3.30
C VAL A 72 -3.85 -14.31 -3.55
N GLN A 73 -2.59 -14.18 -3.11
CA GLN A 73 -1.60 -15.26 -3.22
C GLN A 73 -2.03 -16.52 -2.46
N VAL A 74 -2.55 -16.38 -1.23
CA VAL A 74 -3.04 -17.51 -0.43
C VAL A 74 -4.24 -18.17 -1.09
N LEU A 75 -5.17 -17.39 -1.65
CA LEU A 75 -6.34 -17.93 -2.35
C LEU A 75 -5.93 -18.70 -3.61
N ARG A 76 -5.01 -18.16 -4.41
CA ARG A 76 -4.44 -18.86 -5.57
C ARG A 76 -3.72 -20.16 -5.18
N PHE A 77 -2.95 -20.14 -4.09
CA PHE A 77 -2.29 -21.33 -3.56
C PHE A 77 -3.30 -22.42 -3.18
N LYS A 78 -4.49 -22.03 -2.73
CA LYS A 78 -5.62 -22.94 -2.42
C LYS A 78 -6.48 -23.28 -3.65
N SER A 79 -6.00 -23.01 -4.86
CA SER A 79 -6.68 -23.28 -6.13
C SER A 79 -8.03 -22.55 -6.30
N VAL A 80 -8.24 -21.44 -5.56
CA VAL A 80 -9.37 -20.55 -5.81
C VAL A 80 -9.08 -19.77 -7.10
N LYS A 81 -10.02 -19.83 -8.06
CA LYS A 81 -9.90 -19.08 -9.31
C LYS A 81 -10.08 -17.59 -9.02
N ILE A 82 -9.08 -16.79 -9.40
CA ILE A 82 -9.09 -15.32 -9.35
C ILE A 82 -8.56 -14.84 -10.68
N SER A 83 -9.36 -14.09 -11.43
CA SER A 83 -8.97 -13.52 -12.72
C SER A 83 -7.93 -12.40 -12.54
N GLU A 84 -7.27 -12.00 -13.62
CA GLU A 84 -6.38 -10.84 -13.59
C GLU A 84 -7.14 -9.53 -13.31
N GLU A 85 -8.40 -9.43 -13.75
CA GLU A 85 -9.26 -8.28 -13.46
C GLU A 85 -9.60 -8.22 -11.97
N GLU A 86 -9.91 -9.36 -11.35
CA GLU A 86 -10.19 -9.45 -9.91
C GLU A 86 -8.95 -9.17 -9.05
N GLU A 87 -7.76 -9.56 -9.51
CA GLU A 87 -6.50 -9.24 -8.82
C GLU A 87 -6.15 -7.74 -8.90
N ASN A 88 -6.47 -7.09 -10.01
CA ASN A 88 -6.10 -5.70 -10.29
C ASN A 88 -7.22 -4.69 -9.97
N ALA A 89 -8.39 -5.14 -9.53
CA ALA A 89 -9.53 -4.31 -9.09
C ALA A 89 -9.25 -3.63 -7.74
#